data_AF-A0A970YGL1-F1
#
_entry.id   AF-A0A970YGL1-F1
#
_cell.length_a   1.000
_cell.length_b   1.000
_cell.length_c   1.000
_cell.angle_alpha   90.00
_cell.angle_beta   90.00
_cell.angle_gamma   90.00
#
_symmetry.space_group_name_H-M   'P 1'
#
loop_
_entity.id
_entity.type
_entity.pdbx_description
1 polymer ?
#
loop_
_entity_poly.entity_id
_entity_poly.type
_entity_poly.pdbx_seq_one_letter_code
_entity_poly.pdbx_strand_id
1 'polypeptide(L)'
;MDLLAREDAPLTEQEWGRIDEAVSKAARANLVGRRFLSLHGPLGLGSQVTWVDALEGVSPGAVGAPGEDDPVAPGRRRLLTLDLVSKDFTLMWRDVLNAQGQQLPLDVAAAFAAASMLARAEDNLIFYGTDANPGLINVEGHATVSLAAGLDKPGSGLAAISEARGALVSAGALGPYALVLAPDLYTKLLRIPGSGGRLELELAQSVADAG
;
A
#
# COMPACT_ATOMS: atom_id res chain seq x y z
N MET A 1 -15.33 25.14 11.87
CA MET A 1 -16.05 24.95 10.60
C MET A 1 -15.86 23.50 10.24
N ASP A 2 -16.93 22.70 10.30
CA ASP A 2 -16.84 21.28 9.90
C ASP A 2 -16.67 21.24 8.38
N LEU A 3 -15.50 20.79 7.92
CA LEU A 3 -15.14 20.75 6.50
C LEU A 3 -15.93 19.66 5.75
N LEU A 4 -16.50 18.70 6.48
CA LEU A 4 -17.23 17.57 5.91
C LEU A 4 -18.75 17.79 5.90
N ALA A 5 -19.24 18.89 6.50
CA ALA A 5 -20.64 19.29 6.59
C ALA A 5 -21.58 18.11 6.96
N ARG A 6 -21.16 17.24 7.89
CA ARG A 6 -21.91 16.01 8.21
C ARG A 6 -23.25 16.31 8.89
N GLU A 7 -23.29 17.41 9.63
CA GLU A 7 -24.47 17.87 10.37
C GLU A 7 -25.59 18.40 9.46
N ASP A 8 -25.26 18.81 8.23
CA ASP A 8 -26.25 19.28 7.24
C ASP A 8 -26.98 18.14 6.52
N ALA A 9 -26.48 16.90 6.65
CA ALA A 9 -27.08 15.74 6.02
C ALA A 9 -28.29 15.23 6.82
N PRO A 10 -29.41 14.84 6.16
CA PRO A 10 -30.60 14.30 6.81
C PRO A 10 -30.41 12.83 7.23
N LEU A 11 -29.36 12.56 8.00
CA LEU A 11 -28.97 11.25 8.48
C LEU A 11 -28.82 11.29 9.99
N THR A 12 -29.32 10.24 10.64
CA THR A 12 -29.14 10.02 12.08
C THR A 12 -27.72 9.58 12.40
N GLU A 13 -27.30 9.74 13.65
CA GLU A 13 -25.98 9.29 14.11
C GLU A 13 -25.78 7.76 13.92
N GLN A 14 -26.85 6.98 14.06
CA GLN A 14 -26.81 5.54 13.82
C GLN A 14 -26.58 5.18 12.35
N GLU A 15 -27.17 5.93 11.41
CA GLU A 15 -26.96 5.75 9.98
C GLU A 15 -25.54 6.16 9.57
N TRP A 16 -25.03 7.28 10.11
CA TRP A 16 -23.64 7.68 9.94
C TRP A 16 -22.66 6.62 10.47
N GLY A 17 -22.91 6.07 11.65
CA GLY A 17 -22.09 4.99 12.23
C GLY A 17 -22.03 3.76 11.32
N ARG A 18 -23.15 3.39 10.68
CA ARG A 18 -23.18 2.29 9.70
C ARG A 18 -22.39 2.59 8.43
N ILE A 19 -22.47 3.82 7.93
CA ILE A 19 -21.69 4.25 6.77
C ILE A 19 -20.19 4.19 7.11
N ASP A 20 -19.78 4.74 8.25
CA ASP A 20 -18.39 4.76 8.69
C ASP A 20 -17.85 3.33 8.92
N GLU A 21 -18.66 2.43 9.49
CA GLU A 21 -18.31 1.01 9.63
C GLU A 21 -18.13 0.34 8.26
N ALA A 22 -19.06 0.54 7.33
CA ALA A 22 -18.97 -0.03 5.99
C ALA A 22 -17.74 0.48 5.22
N VAL A 23 -17.47 1.78 5.30
CA VAL A 23 -16.31 2.43 4.65
C VAL A 23 -15.00 1.90 5.26
N SER A 24 -14.89 1.87 6.59
CA SER A 24 -13.68 1.39 7.26
C SER A 24 -13.42 -0.10 6.99
N LYS A 25 -14.47 -0.93 6.95
CA LYS A 25 -14.38 -2.35 6.59
C LYS A 25 -13.94 -2.54 5.14
N ALA A 26 -14.52 -1.78 4.20
CA ALA A 26 -14.14 -1.81 2.79
C ALA A 26 -12.67 -1.39 2.59
N ALA A 27 -12.24 -0.31 3.25
CA ALA A 27 -10.88 0.19 3.17
C ALA A 27 -9.87 -0.85 3.72
N ARG A 28 -10.11 -1.40 4.91
CA ARG A 28 -9.23 -2.42 5.53
C ARG A 28 -9.12 -3.70 4.70
N ALA A 29 -10.19 -4.08 3.99
CA ALA A 29 -10.19 -5.29 3.17
C ALA A 29 -9.42 -5.13 1.85
N ASN A 30 -9.36 -3.92 1.29
CA ASN A 30 -8.75 -3.69 -0.02
C ASN A 30 -7.35 -3.04 0.05
N LEU A 31 -7.02 -2.26 1.09
CA LEU A 31 -5.73 -1.57 1.19
C LEU A 31 -4.57 -2.53 1.44
N VAL A 32 -3.65 -2.61 0.49
CA VAL A 32 -2.43 -3.43 0.60
C VAL A 32 -1.22 -2.58 0.93
N GLY A 33 -1.06 -1.39 0.30
CA GLY A 33 0.11 -0.53 0.47
C GLY A 33 0.40 -0.17 1.94
N ARG A 34 -0.65 0.16 2.68
CA ARG A 34 -0.54 0.54 4.11
C ARG A 34 -0.14 -0.61 5.04
N ARG A 35 -0.13 -1.86 4.57
CA ARG A 35 0.26 -3.02 5.40
C ARG A 35 1.77 -3.14 5.56
N PHE A 36 2.54 -2.69 4.56
CA PHE A 36 4.00 -2.81 4.56
C PHE A 36 4.74 -1.46 4.50
N LEU A 37 4.05 -0.38 4.13
CA LEU A 37 4.63 0.97 4.16
C LEU A 37 4.48 1.63 5.53
N SER A 38 5.52 2.36 5.96
CA SER A 38 5.43 3.24 7.13
C SER A 38 4.60 4.48 6.80
N LEU A 39 3.59 4.75 7.62
CA LEU A 39 2.71 5.91 7.43
C LEU A 39 3.29 7.14 8.12
N HIS A 40 3.31 8.26 7.41
CA HIS A 40 3.69 9.57 7.93
C HIS A 40 2.50 10.53 7.87
N GLY A 41 2.11 11.10 9.00
CA GLY A 41 0.97 12.01 9.10
C GLY A 41 0.13 11.79 10.37
N PRO A 42 -1.02 12.48 10.50
CA PRO A 42 -1.72 13.27 9.49
C PRO A 42 -1.14 14.68 9.26
N LEU A 43 -0.97 15.09 8.00
CA LEU A 43 -0.44 16.41 7.61
C LEU A 43 -1.51 17.52 7.60
N GLY A 44 -2.79 17.15 7.73
CA GLY A 44 -3.93 18.06 7.65
C GLY A 44 -4.42 18.27 6.20
N LEU A 45 -5.71 18.61 6.07
CA LEU A 45 -6.41 18.72 4.78
C LEU A 45 -5.87 19.84 3.87
N GLY A 46 -5.21 20.85 4.44
CA GLY A 46 -4.64 21.97 3.67
C GLY A 46 -3.21 21.72 3.17
N SER A 47 -2.59 20.59 3.51
CA SER A 47 -1.24 20.28 3.05
C SER A 47 -1.27 19.84 1.60
N GLN A 48 -0.58 20.59 0.74
CA GLN A 48 -0.42 20.25 -0.68
C GLN A 48 0.96 19.71 -1.00
N VAL A 49 1.94 19.96 -0.12
CA VAL A 49 3.34 19.64 -0.34
C VAL A 49 3.99 19.16 0.94
N THR A 50 4.89 18.19 0.83
CA THR A 50 5.75 17.74 1.92
C THR A 50 7.21 17.79 1.51
N TRP A 51 8.08 17.99 2.49
CA TRP A 51 9.53 18.02 2.29
C TRP A 51 10.11 16.66 2.61
N VAL A 52 10.95 16.14 1.70
CA VAL A 52 11.76 14.95 1.93
C VAL A 52 13.22 15.34 1.81
N ASP A 53 13.97 15.16 2.90
CA ASP A 53 15.41 15.40 2.92
C ASP A 53 16.11 14.17 2.30
N ALA A 54 16.84 14.37 1.21
CA ALA A 54 17.75 13.34 0.69
C ALA A 54 19.10 13.47 1.40
N LEU A 55 19.67 12.35 1.86
CA LEU A 55 21.03 12.35 2.42
C LEU A 55 22.05 12.23 1.30
N GLU A 56 23.13 13.01 1.37
CA GLU A 56 24.29 12.93 0.49
C GLU A 56 25.50 12.39 1.27
N GLY A 57 26.45 11.76 0.59
CA GLY A 57 27.66 11.20 1.22
C GLY A 57 27.45 9.84 1.92
N VAL A 58 26.44 9.07 1.52
CA VAL A 58 26.23 7.69 2.03
C VAL A 58 27.26 6.75 1.40
N SER A 59 28.52 6.87 1.79
CA SER A 59 29.61 5.96 1.44
C SER A 59 29.97 5.04 2.61
N PRO A 60 30.52 3.84 2.36
CA PRO A 60 31.09 3.01 3.41
C PRO A 60 32.14 3.79 4.21
N GLY A 61 32.09 3.68 5.54
CA GLY A 61 33.07 4.35 6.41
C GLY A 61 34.49 3.85 6.16
N ALA A 62 35.47 4.75 6.26
CA ALA A 62 36.88 4.39 6.19
C ALA A 62 37.38 3.87 7.55
N VAL A 63 38.26 2.86 7.54
CA VAL A 63 39.02 2.47 8.75
C VAL A 63 40.26 3.33 8.79
N GLY A 64 40.21 4.43 9.55
CA GLY A 64 41.21 5.49 9.49
C GLY A 64 41.08 6.53 10.60
N ALA A 65 41.84 7.62 10.48
CA ALA A 65 41.74 8.75 11.40
C ALA A 65 40.43 9.54 11.16
N PRO A 66 39.87 10.22 12.18
CA PRO A 66 38.66 11.03 12.00
C PRO A 66 38.83 12.07 10.87
N GLY A 67 37.96 12.05 9.86
CA GLY A 67 37.97 12.98 8.73
C GLY A 67 38.56 12.43 7.42
N GLU A 68 38.86 11.13 7.34
CA GLU A 68 39.22 10.44 6.09
C GLU A 68 38.01 9.94 5.29
N ASP A 69 36.80 10.05 5.86
CA ASP A 69 35.52 9.72 5.25
C ASP A 69 34.66 10.96 4.99
N ASP A 70 33.87 10.92 3.91
CA ASP A 70 32.90 11.98 3.61
C ASP A 70 31.78 11.94 4.66
N PRO A 71 31.54 13.03 5.42
CA PRO A 71 30.49 13.04 6.42
C PRO A 71 29.12 12.98 5.73
N VAL A 72 28.26 12.08 6.21
CA VAL A 72 26.85 12.04 5.78
C VAL A 72 26.20 13.38 6.14
N ALA A 73 25.80 14.12 5.12
CA ALA A 73 25.22 15.46 5.27
C ALA A 73 23.78 15.47 4.75
N PRO A 74 22.91 16.34 5.30
CA PRO A 74 21.62 16.60 4.68
C PRO A 74 21.87 17.21 3.30
N GLY A 75 21.54 16.45 2.26
CA GLY A 75 21.61 16.87 0.86
C GLY A 75 20.43 17.76 0.47
N ARG A 76 20.11 17.77 -0.83
CA ARG A 76 19.00 18.60 -1.33
C ARG A 76 17.65 18.15 -0.78
N ARG A 77 16.83 19.14 -0.40
CA ARG A 77 15.42 18.93 -0.06
C ARG A 77 14.61 18.72 -1.33
N ARG A 78 13.91 17.59 -1.44
CA ARG A 78 12.91 17.36 -2.48
C ARG A 78 11.54 17.78 -1.97
N LEU A 79 10.87 18.61 -2.74
CA LEU A 79 9.48 18.96 -2.50
C LEU A 79 8.60 17.94 -3.23
N LEU A 80 7.72 17.27 -2.49
CA LEU A 80 6.76 16.30 -3.03
C LEU A 80 5.35 16.85 -2.93
N THR A 81 4.61 16.80 -4.04
CA THR A 81 3.20 17.17 -4.09
C THR A 81 2.34 16.03 -3.55
N LEU A 82 1.32 16.36 -2.78
CA LEU A 82 0.35 15.40 -2.26
C LEU A 82 -0.84 15.31 -3.22
N ASP A 83 -1.07 14.11 -3.75
CA ASP A 83 -2.19 13.84 -4.64
C ASP A 83 -3.48 13.58 -3.83
N LEU A 84 -4.56 14.28 -4.16
CA LEU A 84 -5.87 14.06 -3.54
C LEU A 84 -6.60 12.93 -4.25
N VAL A 85 -6.87 11.85 -3.52
CA VAL A 85 -7.71 10.75 -4.01
C VAL A 85 -9.09 10.87 -3.36
N SER A 86 -10.14 10.99 -4.18
CA SER A 86 -11.53 11.05 -3.73
C SER A 86 -12.44 10.17 -4.57
N LYS A 87 -13.54 9.70 -3.96
CA LYS A 87 -14.57 8.93 -4.65
C LYS A 87 -15.92 9.19 -4.02
N ASP A 88 -16.83 9.71 -4.83
CA ASP A 88 -18.19 10.01 -4.38
C ASP A 88 -19.09 8.77 -4.44
N PHE A 89 -20.12 8.78 -3.59
CA PHE A 89 -21.23 7.84 -3.63
C PHE A 89 -22.55 8.60 -3.44
N THR A 90 -23.66 7.95 -3.79
CA THR A 90 -24.99 8.55 -3.69
C THR A 90 -25.92 7.60 -2.96
N LEU A 91 -26.69 8.15 -2.03
CA LEU A 91 -27.79 7.47 -1.36
C LEU A 91 -29.09 8.15 -1.76
N MET A 92 -30.10 7.37 -2.15
CA MET A 92 -31.39 7.92 -2.53
C MET A 92 -32.18 8.32 -1.29
N TRP A 93 -32.64 9.57 -1.23
CA TRP A 93 -33.40 10.09 -0.08
C TRP A 93 -34.66 9.26 0.21
N ARG A 94 -35.31 8.71 -0.84
CA ARG A 94 -36.50 7.84 -0.70
C ARG A 94 -36.16 6.56 0.06
N ASP A 95 -34.99 5.99 -0.21
CA ASP A 95 -34.55 4.75 0.42
C ASP A 95 -34.16 4.99 1.87
N VAL A 96 -33.54 6.15 2.16
CA VAL A 96 -33.27 6.61 3.54
C VAL A 96 -34.58 6.73 4.34
N LEU A 97 -35.56 7.49 3.82
CA LEU A 97 -36.84 7.64 4.52
C LEU A 97 -37.61 6.32 4.63
N ASN A 98 -37.53 5.46 3.63
CA ASN A 98 -38.16 4.15 3.68
C ASN A 98 -37.54 3.26 4.76
N ALA A 99 -36.21 3.25 4.88
CA ALA A 99 -35.50 2.53 5.93
C ALA A 99 -35.90 3.03 7.32
N GLN A 100 -35.97 4.36 7.50
CA GLN A 100 -36.42 4.98 8.75
C GLN A 100 -37.88 4.63 9.09
N GLY A 101 -38.79 4.74 8.11
CA GLY A 101 -40.21 4.45 8.29
C GLY A 101 -40.52 2.98 8.61
N GLN A 102 -39.74 2.05 8.07
CA GLN A 102 -39.88 0.61 8.31
C GLN A 102 -38.98 0.07 9.44
N GLN A 103 -38.18 0.93 10.09
CA GLN A 103 -37.16 0.54 11.07
C GLN A 103 -36.16 -0.51 10.53
N LEU A 104 -35.89 -0.46 9.22
CA LEU A 104 -34.93 -1.32 8.54
C LEU A 104 -33.53 -0.69 8.52
N PRO A 105 -32.47 -1.49 8.44
CA PRO A 105 -31.13 -0.96 8.26
C PRO A 105 -30.98 -0.24 6.91
N LEU A 106 -30.33 0.92 6.91
CA LEU A 106 -29.98 1.66 5.70
C LEU A 106 -29.05 0.81 4.82
N ASP A 107 -29.34 0.77 3.51
CA ASP A 107 -28.45 0.15 2.54
C ASP A 107 -27.20 1.02 2.33
N VAL A 108 -26.04 0.46 2.70
CA VAL A 108 -24.72 1.11 2.62
C VAL A 108 -23.85 0.52 1.51
N ALA A 109 -24.42 -0.29 0.60
CA ALA A 109 -23.68 -0.92 -0.48
C ALA A 109 -22.95 0.09 -1.38
N ALA A 110 -23.57 1.24 -1.66
CA ALA A 110 -22.95 2.31 -2.46
C ALA A 110 -21.70 2.90 -1.79
N ALA A 111 -21.77 3.16 -0.48
CA ALA A 111 -20.63 3.66 0.30
C ALA A 111 -19.50 2.62 0.38
N PHE A 112 -19.85 1.35 0.60
CA PHE A 112 -18.90 0.24 0.61
C PHE A 112 -18.17 0.09 -0.74
N ALA A 113 -18.90 0.17 -1.85
CA ALA A 113 -18.35 0.08 -3.19
C ALA A 113 -17.41 1.27 -3.50
N ALA A 114 -17.83 2.49 -3.18
CA ALA A 114 -17.00 3.69 -3.38
C ALA A 114 -15.71 3.62 -2.55
N ALA A 115 -15.79 3.23 -1.28
CA ALA A 115 -14.61 3.04 -0.43
C ALA A 115 -13.67 1.95 -0.97
N SER A 116 -14.22 0.85 -1.51
CA SER A 116 -13.42 -0.20 -2.15
C SER A 116 -12.68 0.31 -3.39
N MET A 117 -13.33 1.13 -4.21
CA MET A 117 -12.71 1.74 -5.39
C MET A 117 -11.65 2.77 -5.00
N LEU A 118 -11.91 3.55 -3.94
CA LEU A 118 -10.96 4.52 -3.41
C LEU A 118 -9.69 3.83 -2.90
N ALA A 119 -9.83 2.74 -2.16
CA ALA A 119 -8.70 1.94 -1.69
C ALA A 119 -7.84 1.39 -2.84
N ARG A 120 -8.48 0.92 -3.93
CA ARG A 120 -7.76 0.49 -5.13
C ARG A 120 -7.06 1.64 -5.85
N ALA A 121 -7.68 2.81 -5.90
CA ALA A 121 -7.07 3.99 -6.48
C ALA A 121 -5.82 4.43 -5.69
N GLU A 122 -5.87 4.34 -4.36
CA GLU A 122 -4.70 4.57 -3.50
C GLU A 122 -3.59 3.55 -3.75
N ASP A 123 -3.89 2.25 -3.78
CA ASP A 123 -2.87 1.23 -4.06
C ASP A 123 -2.27 1.43 -5.47
N ASN A 124 -3.10 1.76 -6.48
CA ASN A 124 -2.60 2.08 -7.81
C ASN A 124 -1.64 3.28 -7.79
N LEU A 125 -1.96 4.34 -7.04
CA LEU A 125 -1.08 5.48 -6.86
C LEU A 125 0.25 5.07 -6.21
N ILE A 126 0.23 4.19 -5.20
CA ILE A 126 1.43 3.70 -4.53
C ILE A 126 2.32 2.88 -5.48
N PHE A 127 1.74 1.94 -6.24
CA PHE A 127 2.52 1.04 -7.08
C PHE A 127 3.00 1.71 -8.37
N TYR A 128 2.11 2.42 -9.09
CA TYR A 128 2.41 2.97 -10.41
C TYR A 128 2.86 4.43 -10.35
N GLY A 129 2.41 5.19 -9.34
CA GLY A 129 2.67 6.61 -9.22
C GLY A 129 1.80 7.48 -10.13
N THR A 130 2.16 8.75 -10.18
CA THR A 130 1.66 9.77 -11.10
C THR A 130 2.83 10.33 -11.92
N ASP A 131 2.53 11.18 -12.91
CA ASP A 131 3.58 11.87 -13.69
C ASP A 131 4.52 12.72 -12.80
N ALA A 132 4.01 13.21 -11.67
CA ALA A 132 4.77 14.00 -10.71
C ALA A 132 5.55 13.14 -9.70
N ASN A 133 4.98 12.01 -9.28
CA ASN A 133 5.51 11.16 -8.23
C ASN A 133 5.63 9.71 -8.72
N PRO A 134 6.85 9.17 -8.93
CA PRO A 134 7.00 7.80 -9.38
C PRO A 134 6.54 6.80 -8.30
N GLY A 135 5.87 5.73 -8.74
CA GLY A 135 5.45 4.64 -7.85
C GLY A 135 6.55 3.62 -7.60
N LEU A 136 6.27 2.65 -6.72
CA LEU A 136 7.22 1.61 -6.32
C LEU A 136 7.83 0.82 -7.48
N ILE A 137 7.09 0.63 -8.58
CA ILE A 137 7.58 -0.13 -9.73
C ILE A 137 8.37 0.71 -10.74
N ASN A 138 8.29 2.05 -10.64
CA ASN A 138 8.83 2.98 -11.63
C ASN A 138 9.91 3.91 -11.04
N VAL A 139 10.14 3.86 -9.72
CA VAL A 139 11.11 4.73 -9.04
C VAL A 139 12.54 4.41 -9.45
N GLU A 140 13.38 5.45 -9.56
CA GLU A 140 14.81 5.26 -9.80
C GLU A 140 15.45 4.40 -8.70
N GLY A 141 16.29 3.44 -9.09
CA GLY A 141 16.90 2.48 -8.17
C GLY A 141 16.06 1.22 -7.89
N HIS A 142 14.88 1.06 -8.53
CA HIS A 142 14.17 -0.22 -8.50
C HIS A 142 14.98 -1.30 -9.25
N ALA A 143 14.91 -2.54 -8.74
CA ALA A 143 15.50 -3.71 -9.39
C ALA A 143 14.38 -4.56 -9.99
N THR A 144 14.53 -4.94 -11.26
CA THR A 144 13.61 -5.87 -11.94
C THR A 144 14.30 -7.21 -12.13
N VAL A 145 13.70 -8.27 -11.58
CA VAL A 145 14.11 -9.65 -11.85
C VAL A 145 13.09 -10.26 -12.82
N SER A 146 13.58 -10.76 -13.96
CA SER A 146 12.69 -11.40 -14.93
C SER A 146 12.18 -12.72 -14.35
N LEU A 147 10.86 -12.83 -14.20
CA LEU A 147 10.24 -14.11 -13.91
C LEU A 147 10.49 -15.03 -15.11
N ALA A 148 11.23 -16.12 -14.91
CA ALA A 148 11.42 -17.12 -15.96
C ALA A 148 10.05 -17.58 -16.47
N ALA A 149 9.92 -17.72 -17.79
CA ALA A 149 8.67 -18.14 -18.45
C ALA A 149 8.24 -19.52 -17.94
N GLY A 150 7.43 -19.53 -16.88
CA GLY A 150 6.98 -20.77 -16.24
C GLY A 150 6.91 -20.73 -14.72
N LEU A 151 6.24 -19.72 -14.15
CA LEU A 151 5.64 -19.81 -12.81
C LEU A 151 4.63 -20.98 -12.67
N ASP A 152 4.35 -21.68 -13.78
CA ASP A 152 3.51 -22.86 -13.80
C ASP A 152 4.25 -24.12 -13.31
N LYS A 153 5.58 -24.11 -13.25
CA LYS A 153 6.37 -25.23 -12.71
C LYS A 153 6.52 -25.12 -11.19
N PRO A 154 6.28 -26.19 -10.41
CA PRO A 154 6.52 -26.19 -8.97
C PRO A 154 7.97 -25.80 -8.64
N GLY A 155 8.17 -24.93 -7.65
CA GLY A 155 9.47 -24.45 -7.15
C GLY A 155 10.05 -23.24 -7.90
N SER A 156 9.52 -22.89 -9.08
CA SER A 156 10.00 -21.73 -9.86
C SER A 156 9.72 -20.39 -9.16
N GLY A 157 8.59 -20.29 -8.44
CA GLY A 157 8.22 -19.09 -7.69
C GLY A 157 9.18 -18.80 -6.53
N LEU A 158 9.52 -19.83 -5.76
CA LEU A 158 10.47 -19.69 -4.64
C LEU A 158 11.87 -19.28 -5.10
N ALA A 159 12.34 -19.83 -6.22
CA ALA A 159 13.63 -19.46 -6.81
C ALA A 159 13.66 -17.98 -7.20
N ALA A 160 12.61 -17.48 -7.85
CA ALA A 160 12.51 -16.06 -8.23
C ALA A 160 12.45 -15.13 -7.01
N ILE A 161 11.73 -15.52 -5.95
CA ILE A 161 11.67 -14.74 -4.69
C ILE A 161 13.05 -14.69 -4.03
N SER A 162 13.78 -15.80 -4.05
CA SER A 162 15.12 -15.90 -3.46
C SER A 162 16.14 -15.07 -4.24
N GLU A 163 16.05 -15.05 -5.57
CA GLU A 163 16.86 -14.20 -6.44
C GLU A 163 16.55 -12.71 -6.22
N ALA A 164 15.27 -12.34 -6.13
CA ALA A 164 14.85 -10.97 -5.84
C ALA A 164 15.36 -10.50 -4.46
N ARG A 165 15.27 -11.35 -3.44
CA ARG A 165 15.88 -11.07 -2.12
C ARG A 165 17.40 -10.91 -2.22
N GLY A 166 18.07 -11.77 -2.98
CA GLY A 166 19.51 -11.67 -3.23
C GLY A 166 19.92 -10.34 -3.87
N ALA A 167 19.13 -9.84 -4.82
CA ALA A 167 19.34 -8.54 -5.46
C ALA A 167 19.14 -7.36 -4.50
N LEU A 168 18.17 -7.44 -3.57
CA LEU A 168 17.98 -6.40 -2.55
C LEU A 168 19.13 -6.39 -1.54
N VAL A 169 19.59 -7.57 -1.11
CA VAL A 169 20.74 -7.69 -0.19
C VAL A 169 22.01 -7.16 -0.84
N SER A 170 22.27 -7.46 -2.11
CA SER A 170 23.45 -6.96 -2.81
C SER A 170 23.42 -5.44 -3.03
N ALA A 171 22.22 -4.85 -3.12
CA ALA A 171 22.02 -3.40 -3.14
C ALA A 171 22.13 -2.74 -1.74
N GLY A 172 22.38 -3.51 -0.68
CA GLY A 172 22.51 -3.00 0.69
C GLY A 172 21.18 -2.72 1.39
N ALA A 173 20.04 -3.08 0.79
CA ALA A 173 18.72 -2.95 1.40
C ALA A 173 18.47 -4.11 2.37
N LEU A 174 18.84 -3.91 3.63
CA LEU A 174 18.63 -4.89 4.69
C LEU A 174 17.19 -4.80 5.22
N GLY A 175 16.58 -5.97 5.43
CA GLY A 175 15.15 -6.15 5.70
C GLY A 175 14.60 -5.41 6.94
N PRO A 176 13.28 -5.51 7.16
CA PRO A 176 12.45 -6.65 6.79
C PRO A 176 11.87 -6.56 5.37
N TYR A 177 11.63 -7.71 4.72
CA TYR A 177 11.14 -7.78 3.33
C TYR A 177 9.65 -8.12 3.30
N ALA A 178 8.88 -7.41 2.48
CA ALA A 178 7.48 -7.70 2.21
C ALA A 178 7.30 -8.25 0.79
N LEU A 179 6.43 -9.25 0.62
CA LEU A 179 6.14 -9.85 -0.69
C LEU A 179 4.70 -9.54 -1.11
N VAL A 180 4.54 -8.63 -2.08
CA VAL A 180 3.24 -8.29 -2.64
C VAL A 180 3.00 -9.08 -3.92
N LEU A 181 1.86 -9.79 -3.99
CA LEU A 181 1.51 -10.69 -5.10
C LEU A 181 0.15 -10.34 -5.68
N ALA A 182 0.03 -10.45 -7.00
CA ALA A 182 -1.27 -10.47 -7.66
C ALA A 182 -2.06 -11.73 -7.26
N PRO A 183 -3.41 -11.69 -7.22
CA PRO A 183 -4.24 -12.85 -6.84
C PRO A 183 -3.92 -14.12 -7.64
N ASP A 184 -3.69 -13.98 -8.94
CA ASP A 184 -3.36 -15.11 -9.82
C ASP A 184 -2.02 -15.75 -9.43
N LEU A 185 -1.02 -14.95 -9.06
CA LEU A 185 0.28 -15.45 -8.60
C LEU A 185 0.18 -16.07 -7.22
N TYR A 186 -0.63 -15.48 -6.34
CA TYR A 186 -0.89 -16.03 -5.01
C TYR A 186 -1.47 -17.44 -5.09
N THR A 187 -2.45 -17.67 -5.98
CA THR A 187 -3.02 -19.02 -6.16
C THR A 187 -2.01 -20.02 -6.72
N LYS A 188 -1.06 -19.58 -7.56
CA LYS A 188 0.02 -20.45 -8.06
C LYS A 188 0.98 -20.88 -6.96
N LEU A 189 1.20 -20.05 -5.94
CA LEU A 189 2.03 -20.36 -4.77
C LEU A 189 1.34 -21.23 -3.71
N LEU A 190 0.02 -21.46 -3.84
CA LEU A 190 -0.72 -22.44 -3.01
C LEU A 190 -0.48 -23.89 -3.43
N ARG A 191 0.52 -24.15 -4.27
CA ARG A 191 0.94 -25.48 -4.70
C ARG A 191 1.99 -26.04 -3.74
N ILE A 192 2.10 -27.36 -3.69
CA ILE A 192 3.15 -28.07 -2.95
C ILE A 192 4.34 -28.28 -3.91
N PRO A 193 5.54 -27.78 -3.60
CA PRO A 193 6.72 -28.02 -4.41
C PRO A 193 7.24 -29.43 -4.15
N GLY A 194 7.00 -30.35 -5.09
CA GLY A 194 7.55 -31.71 -5.00
C GLY A 194 6.94 -32.55 -3.85
N SER A 195 7.75 -33.40 -3.22
CA SER A 195 7.32 -34.39 -2.23
C SER A 195 7.40 -33.94 -0.75
N GLY A 196 7.83 -32.70 -0.50
CA GLY A 196 7.84 -32.12 0.85
C GLY A 196 6.50 -31.45 1.09
N GLY A 197 5.63 -32.02 1.93
CA GLY A 197 4.23 -31.60 2.12
C GLY A 197 3.99 -30.21 2.74
N ARG A 198 4.81 -29.20 2.41
CA ARG A 198 4.61 -27.78 2.76
C ARG A 198 4.22 -27.01 1.52
N LEU A 199 3.44 -25.94 1.68
CA LEU A 199 3.06 -25.05 0.58
C LEU A 199 4.24 -24.17 0.17
N GLU A 200 4.36 -23.85 -1.12
CA GLU A 200 5.35 -22.86 -1.59
C GLU A 200 5.17 -21.50 -0.90
N LEU A 201 3.93 -21.14 -0.57
CA LEU A 201 3.60 -19.94 0.19
C LEU A 201 4.24 -19.90 1.58
N GLU A 202 4.24 -21.01 2.33
CA GLU A 202 4.83 -21.05 3.68
C GLU A 202 6.36 -20.86 3.60
N LEU A 203 6.99 -21.42 2.57
CA LEU A 203 8.41 -21.23 2.30
C LEU A 203 8.69 -19.78 1.88
N ALA A 204 7.86 -19.19 1.04
CA ALA A 204 7.97 -17.78 0.66
C ALA A 204 7.81 -16.84 1.86
N GLN A 205 6.87 -17.13 2.77
CA GLN A 205 6.69 -16.36 4.02
C GLN A 205 7.92 -16.44 4.93
N SER A 206 8.60 -17.58 5.00
CA SER A 206 9.87 -17.67 5.75
C SER A 206 11.02 -16.86 5.13
N VAL A 207 10.86 -16.42 3.88
CA VAL A 207 11.82 -15.59 3.16
C VAL A 207 11.45 -14.09 3.23
N ALA A 208 10.18 -13.76 3.46
CA ALA A 208 9.64 -12.40 3.55
C ALA A 208 9.11 -12.13 4.97
N ASP A 209 10.00 -11.68 5.86
CA ASP A 209 9.73 -11.54 7.30
C ASP A 209 8.71 -10.43 7.66
N ALA A 210 8.42 -9.48 6.75
CA ALA A 210 7.50 -8.36 7.00
C ALA A 210 6.03 -8.66 6.65
N GLY A 211 5.76 -9.75 5.92
CA GLY A 211 4.41 -10.13 5.49
C GLY A 211 4.25 -10.40 3.99
#